data_AF-A0A7Y7P4U4-F1
#
_entry.id   AF-A0A7Y7P4U4-F1
#
_cell.length_a   1.000
_cell.length_b   1.000
_cell.length_c   1.000
_cell.angle_alpha   90.00
_cell.angle_beta   90.00
_cell.angle_gamma   90.00
#
_symmetry.space_group_name_H-M   'P 1'
#
loop_
_entity.id
_entity.type
_entity.pdbx_description
1 polymer ?
#
loop_
_entity_poly.entity_id
_entity_poly.type
_entity_poly.pdbx_seq_one_letter_code
_entity_poly.pdbx_strand_id
1 'polypeptide(L)'
;MEIIKDNIDIISIVFSTLSMIIVLSFLIRSMRKPRYDSISKRALLDDLRKSYENEVYNYNGRMVSTKERWQDINHLLLRDEIIKSNEDYLKINNLRLNKFLISNGINEADLIIDKRLIFVLTPFNPRFEKDFFIIKKTCDEVGLRCVRGDEEFFSSDIFSQILRIIVQSRLVIANINGRNPNVLYELGIAQALDKPTILITKTPNDLPIDLKSKRFLVYNDNQDLVVMLKRELIRVLSE
;
A
#
# COMPACT_ATOMS: atom_id res chain seq x y z
N MET A 1 71.42 17.19 17.53
CA MET A 1 70.90 16.03 16.76
C MET A 1 69.46 15.69 17.15
N GLU A 2 69.09 15.82 18.45
CA GLU A 2 67.71 15.65 18.94
C GLU A 2 66.68 16.61 18.30
N ILE A 3 66.95 17.91 18.24
CA ILE A 3 66.01 18.92 17.70
C ILE A 3 65.58 18.62 16.24
N ILE A 4 66.48 18.05 15.44
CA ILE A 4 66.19 17.68 14.04
C ILE A 4 65.28 16.45 13.99
N LYS A 5 65.46 15.51 14.93
CA LYS A 5 64.67 14.28 15.02
C LYS A 5 63.24 14.58 15.48
N ASP A 6 63.09 15.45 16.48
CA ASP A 6 61.77 15.90 16.96
C ASP A 6 60.95 16.61 15.86
N ASN A 7 61.60 17.44 15.04
CA ASN A 7 60.95 18.09 13.91
C ASN A 7 60.50 17.09 12.83
N ILE A 8 61.28 16.03 12.57
CA ILE A 8 60.92 14.97 11.62
C ILE A 8 59.73 14.16 12.14
N ASP A 9 59.70 13.86 13.44
CA ASP A 9 58.61 13.11 14.07
C ASP A 9 57.29 13.90 14.05
N ILE A 10 57.34 15.21 14.32
CA ILE A 10 56.17 16.10 14.22
C ILE A 10 55.62 16.14 12.78
N ILE A 11 56.49 16.27 11.77
CA ILE A 11 56.08 16.30 10.36
C ILE A 11 55.42 14.96 9.95
N SER A 12 55.95 13.84 10.43
CA SER A 12 55.39 12.51 10.18
C SER A 12 53.99 12.35 10.76
N ILE A 13 53.78 12.83 12.00
CA ILE A 13 52.47 12.81 12.66
C ILE A 13 51.47 13.70 11.89
N VAL A 14 51.87 14.90 11.48
CA VAL A 14 51.01 15.80 10.70
C VAL A 14 50.63 15.18 9.35
N PHE A 15 51.58 14.52 8.67
CA PHE A 15 51.31 13.86 7.39
C PHE A 15 50.37 12.66 7.53
N SER A 16 50.56 11.84 8.57
CA SER A 16 49.71 10.69 8.84
C SER A 16 48.27 11.09 9.19
N THR A 17 48.10 12.13 10.01
CA THR A 17 46.78 12.66 10.38
C THR A 17 46.06 13.29 9.19
N LEU A 18 46.77 14.05 8.35
CA LEU A 18 46.21 14.61 7.12
C LEU A 18 45.77 13.52 6.14
N SER A 19 46.59 12.49 5.96
CA SER A 19 46.26 11.32 5.13
C SER A 19 45.01 10.60 5.65
N MET A 20 44.91 10.41 6.97
CA MET A 20 43.75 9.80 7.62
C MET A 20 42.47 10.61 7.41
N ILE A 21 42.54 11.94 7.49
CA ILE A 21 41.41 12.84 7.23
C ILE A 21 40.95 12.74 5.76
N ILE A 22 41.89 12.69 4.81
CA ILE A 22 41.57 12.56 3.38
C ILE A 22 40.85 11.23 3.12
N VAL A 23 41.39 10.12 3.64
CA VAL A 23 40.79 8.78 3.51
C VAL A 23 39.40 8.74 4.14
N LEU A 24 39.22 9.33 5.33
CA LEU A 24 37.93 9.38 6.00
C LEU A 24 36.91 10.19 5.18
N SER A 25 37.31 11.34 4.61
CA SER A 25 36.43 12.13 3.76
C SER A 25 36.02 11.37 2.50
N PHE A 26 36.94 10.59 1.92
CA PHE A 26 36.70 9.77 0.74
C PHE A 26 35.72 8.62 1.07
N LEU A 27 35.90 7.94 2.21
CA LEU A 27 34.99 6.90 2.68
C LEU A 27 33.57 7.46 2.93
N ILE A 28 33.46 8.59 3.62
CA ILE A 28 32.16 9.25 3.87
C ILE A 28 31.49 9.61 2.53
N ARG A 29 32.23 10.14 1.56
CA ARG A 29 31.71 10.51 0.24
C ARG A 29 31.30 9.27 -0.57
N SER A 30 32.12 8.21 -0.53
CA SER A 30 31.86 6.92 -1.18
C SER A 30 30.60 6.24 -0.63
N MET A 31 30.33 6.36 0.67
CA MET A 31 29.12 5.84 1.30
C MET A 31 27.87 6.69 1.04
N ARG A 32 28.01 8.03 0.91
CA ARG A 32 26.87 8.94 0.68
C ARG A 32 26.34 8.89 -0.76
N LYS A 33 27.21 8.74 -1.76
CA LYS A 33 26.86 8.70 -3.19
C LYS A 33 25.85 7.61 -3.55
N PRO A 34 26.02 6.32 -3.18
CA PRO A 34 25.06 5.27 -3.50
C PRO A 34 23.70 5.49 -2.83
N ARG A 35 23.68 6.10 -1.63
CA ARG A 35 22.44 6.41 -0.93
C ARG A 35 21.66 7.52 -1.63
N TYR A 36 22.33 8.60 -2.06
CA TYR A 36 21.72 9.67 -2.84
C TYR A 36 21.17 9.17 -4.18
N ASP A 37 21.97 8.42 -4.93
CA ASP A 37 21.55 7.86 -6.23
C ASP A 37 20.37 6.90 -6.09
N SER A 38 20.31 6.11 -5.00
CA SER A 38 19.16 5.23 -4.72
C SER A 38 17.88 5.99 -4.40
N ILE A 39 17.97 7.10 -3.66
CA ILE A 39 16.82 7.95 -3.31
C ILE A 39 16.30 8.66 -4.55
N SER A 40 17.19 9.26 -5.36
CA SER A 40 16.80 9.94 -6.59
C SER A 40 16.19 8.97 -7.61
N LYS A 41 16.79 7.79 -7.78
CA LYS A 41 16.23 6.75 -8.66
C LYS A 41 14.85 6.30 -8.19
N ARG A 42 14.64 6.20 -6.88
CA ARG A 42 13.33 5.82 -6.32
C ARG A 42 12.28 6.91 -6.49
N ALA A 43 12.59 8.16 -6.17
CA ALA A 43 11.67 9.28 -6.40
C ALA A 43 11.26 9.36 -7.88
N LEU A 44 12.21 9.14 -8.80
CA LEU A 44 11.93 9.04 -10.23
C LEU A 44 11.02 7.85 -10.58
N LEU A 45 11.21 6.69 -9.96
CA LEU A 45 10.34 5.52 -10.15
C LEU A 45 8.92 5.76 -9.62
N ASP A 46 8.78 6.47 -8.50
CA ASP A 46 7.48 6.82 -7.93
C ASP A 46 6.74 7.81 -8.84
N ASP A 47 7.45 8.81 -9.39
CA ASP A 47 6.88 9.73 -10.38
C ASP A 47 6.49 9.03 -11.68
N LEU A 48 7.33 8.11 -12.18
CA LEU A 48 7.01 7.29 -13.34
C LEU A 48 5.81 6.40 -13.08
N ARG A 49 5.73 5.74 -11.92
CA ARG A 49 4.57 4.94 -11.50
C ARG A 49 3.32 5.80 -11.51
N LYS A 50 3.37 6.98 -10.91
CA LYS A 50 2.24 7.93 -10.88
C LYS A 50 1.80 8.34 -12.29
N SER A 51 2.76 8.57 -13.19
CA SER A 51 2.50 8.86 -14.60
C SER A 51 1.79 7.69 -15.28
N TYR A 52 2.33 6.49 -15.18
CA TYR A 52 1.73 5.28 -15.78
C TYR A 52 0.36 4.96 -15.20
N GLU A 53 0.15 5.13 -13.89
CA GLU A 53 -1.16 4.95 -13.27
C GLU A 53 -2.19 5.94 -13.84
N ASN A 54 -1.81 7.19 -14.09
CA ASN A 54 -2.69 8.17 -14.72
C ASN A 54 -3.01 7.81 -16.18
N GLU A 55 -2.04 7.30 -16.94
CA GLU A 55 -2.29 6.82 -18.30
C GLU A 55 -3.24 5.63 -18.31
N VAL A 56 -3.00 4.63 -17.47
CA VAL A 56 -3.89 3.47 -17.30
C VAL A 56 -5.30 3.92 -16.92
N TYR A 57 -5.43 4.91 -16.05
CA TYR A 57 -6.72 5.50 -15.70
C TYR A 57 -7.44 6.10 -16.92
N ASN A 58 -6.72 6.91 -17.71
CA ASN A 58 -7.27 7.54 -18.90
C ASN A 58 -7.69 6.49 -19.95
N TYR A 59 -6.86 5.47 -20.15
CA TYR A 59 -7.16 4.38 -21.07
C TYR A 59 -8.37 3.56 -20.59
N ASN A 60 -8.44 3.20 -19.31
CA ASN A 60 -9.60 2.52 -18.74
C ASN A 60 -10.89 3.34 -18.89
N GLY A 61 -10.83 4.66 -18.63
CA GLY A 61 -11.97 5.55 -18.85
C GLY A 61 -12.46 5.57 -20.30
N ARG A 62 -11.53 5.51 -21.27
CA ARG A 62 -11.88 5.41 -22.70
C ARG A 62 -12.43 4.03 -23.07
N MET A 63 -11.85 2.95 -22.53
CA MET A 63 -12.27 1.57 -22.81
C MET A 63 -13.66 1.26 -22.24
N VAL A 64 -14.04 1.88 -21.13
CA VAL A 64 -15.34 1.68 -20.47
C VAL A 64 -16.40 2.71 -20.91
N SER A 65 -16.05 3.63 -21.81
CA SER A 65 -16.92 4.74 -22.22
C SER A 65 -18.27 4.31 -22.82
N THR A 66 -18.39 3.08 -23.32
CA THR A 66 -19.64 2.54 -23.88
C THR A 66 -20.04 1.23 -23.22
N LYS A 67 -21.36 0.98 -23.16
CA LYS A 67 -21.94 -0.23 -22.55
C LYS A 67 -21.43 -1.51 -23.21
N GLU A 68 -21.31 -1.53 -24.54
CA GLU A 68 -20.79 -2.69 -25.29
C GLU A 68 -19.32 -2.99 -24.98
N ARG A 69 -18.45 -1.97 -24.92
CA ARG A 69 -17.03 -2.19 -24.58
C ARG A 69 -16.85 -2.63 -23.13
N TRP A 70 -17.67 -2.13 -22.22
CA TRP A 70 -17.68 -2.61 -20.84
C TRP A 70 -18.13 -4.07 -20.75
N GLN A 71 -19.15 -4.48 -21.52
CA GLN A 71 -19.61 -5.87 -21.57
C GLN A 71 -18.55 -6.81 -22.15
N ASP A 72 -17.85 -6.37 -23.20
CA ASP A 72 -16.75 -7.13 -23.81
C ASP A 72 -15.58 -7.34 -22.84
N ILE A 73 -15.24 -6.35 -22.00
CA ILE A 73 -14.20 -6.53 -20.96
C ILE A 73 -14.65 -7.50 -19.86
N ASN A 74 -15.93 -7.49 -19.49
CA ASN A 74 -16.47 -8.33 -18.41
C ASN A 74 -17.17 -9.60 -18.93
N HIS A 75 -16.95 -10.00 -20.19
CA HIS A 75 -17.70 -11.07 -20.85
C HIS A 75 -17.55 -12.44 -20.17
N LEU A 76 -16.42 -12.69 -19.50
CA LEU A 76 -16.18 -13.89 -18.71
C LEU A 76 -17.11 -14.02 -17.50
N LEU A 77 -17.55 -12.88 -16.95
CA LEU A 77 -18.42 -12.78 -15.78
C LEU A 77 -19.91 -12.71 -16.15
N LEU A 78 -20.19 -12.35 -17.41
CA LEU A 78 -21.54 -12.28 -17.98
C LEU A 78 -22.02 -13.62 -18.54
N ARG A 79 -21.20 -14.69 -18.48
CA ARG A 79 -21.69 -16.05 -18.72
C ARG A 79 -22.46 -16.51 -17.48
N ASP A 80 -23.78 -16.63 -17.63
CA ASP A 80 -24.77 -17.07 -16.63
C ASP A 80 -24.52 -18.47 -16.02
N GLU A 81 -23.38 -19.11 -16.28
CA GLU A 81 -23.08 -20.47 -15.83
C GLU A 81 -22.10 -20.58 -14.65
N ILE A 82 -21.64 -19.47 -14.07
CA ILE A 82 -20.78 -19.54 -12.87
C ILE A 82 -21.59 -19.29 -11.58
N ILE A 83 -22.24 -20.39 -11.17
CA ILE A 83 -22.40 -20.84 -9.77
C ILE A 83 -23.58 -20.26 -8.98
N LYS A 84 -24.72 -20.94 -9.12
CA LYS A 84 -25.53 -21.39 -7.98
C LYS A 84 -24.75 -22.50 -7.26
N SER A 85 -24.20 -22.24 -6.08
CA SER A 85 -23.91 -23.31 -5.12
C SER A 85 -24.02 -22.79 -3.69
N ASN A 86 -24.73 -23.59 -2.91
CA ASN A 86 -25.17 -23.43 -1.53
C ASN A 86 -24.07 -23.12 -0.49
N GLU A 87 -24.56 -22.50 0.59
CA GLU A 87 -24.33 -22.73 2.04
C GLU A 87 -23.01 -23.34 2.55
N ASP A 88 -22.60 -22.80 3.71
CA ASP A 88 -21.53 -23.22 4.62
C ASP A 88 -20.08 -22.84 4.27
N TYR A 89 -19.77 -21.55 4.42
CA TYR A 89 -18.40 -21.14 4.76
C TYR A 89 -18.25 -21.06 6.28
N LEU A 90 -17.74 -22.15 6.86
CA LEU A 90 -17.21 -22.20 8.21
C LEU A 90 -16.24 -21.03 8.42
N LYS A 91 -16.51 -20.18 9.43
CA LYS A 91 -15.56 -19.20 9.96
C LYS A 91 -14.29 -19.90 10.42
N ILE A 92 -13.29 -20.04 9.55
CA ILE A 92 -11.94 -20.48 9.94
C ILE A 92 -11.20 -19.23 10.40
N ASN A 93 -11.47 -18.82 11.64
CA ASN A 93 -10.60 -17.91 12.36
C ASN A 93 -9.25 -18.61 12.55
N ASN A 94 -8.31 -18.36 11.63
CA ASN A 94 -6.88 -18.14 11.85
C ASN A 94 -6.16 -18.28 10.51
N LEU A 95 -5.66 -17.16 9.97
CA LEU A 95 -4.78 -17.16 8.81
C LEU A 95 -3.57 -18.04 9.11
N ARG A 96 -3.38 -19.12 8.36
CA ARG A 96 -2.24 -20.03 8.52
C ARG A 96 -1.15 -19.66 7.55
N LEU A 97 0.10 -19.78 8.00
CA LEU A 97 1.25 -19.61 7.12
C LEU A 97 1.18 -20.64 5.99
N ASN A 98 1.26 -20.18 4.75
CA ASN A 98 1.22 -21.02 3.56
C ASN A 98 2.41 -20.73 2.65
N LYS A 99 2.60 -21.53 1.60
CA LYS A 99 3.73 -21.37 0.67
C LYS A 99 3.76 -19.99 0.01
N PHE A 100 2.60 -19.42 -0.31
CA PHE A 100 2.49 -18.09 -0.90
C PHE A 100 2.98 -17.00 0.06
N LEU A 101 2.59 -17.06 1.34
CA LEU A 101 3.03 -16.10 2.35
C LEU A 101 4.55 -16.20 2.58
N ILE A 102 5.07 -17.42 2.72
CA ILE A 102 6.52 -17.66 2.92
C ILE A 102 7.33 -17.17 1.71
N SER A 103 6.89 -17.47 0.49
CA SER A 103 7.61 -17.04 -0.72
C SER A 103 7.65 -15.52 -0.88
N ASN A 104 6.70 -14.80 -0.27
CA ASN A 104 6.63 -13.35 -0.25
C ASN A 104 7.14 -12.74 1.07
N GLY A 105 8.00 -13.46 1.79
CA GLY A 105 8.75 -12.94 2.94
C GLY A 105 7.93 -12.77 4.23
N ILE A 106 6.74 -13.36 4.32
CA ILE A 106 5.91 -13.35 5.53
C ILE A 106 6.32 -14.52 6.43
N ASN A 107 6.47 -14.23 7.72
CA ASN A 107 6.79 -15.23 8.75
C ASN A 107 5.63 -15.38 9.75
N GLU A 108 5.75 -16.32 10.69
CA GLU A 108 4.70 -16.57 11.70
C GLU A 108 4.44 -15.37 12.61
N ALA A 109 5.47 -14.57 12.93
CA ALA A 109 5.31 -13.39 13.77
C ALA A 109 4.48 -12.30 13.08
N ASP A 110 4.47 -12.26 11.75
CA ASP A 110 3.65 -11.33 10.98
C ASP A 110 2.17 -11.66 10.99
N LEU A 111 1.79 -12.90 11.31
CA LEU A 111 0.39 -13.32 11.35
C LEU A 111 -0.37 -12.76 12.57
N ILE A 112 0.35 -12.12 13.50
CA ILE A 112 -0.24 -11.48 14.68
C ILE A 112 -1.00 -10.23 14.23
N ILE A 113 -2.32 -10.27 14.37
CA ILE A 113 -3.21 -9.17 14.00
C ILE A 113 -3.10 -8.03 15.02
N ASP A 114 -2.75 -6.83 14.55
CA ASP A 114 -2.88 -5.60 15.34
C ASP A 114 -4.34 -5.16 15.34
N LYS A 115 -4.99 -5.26 16.51
CA LYS A 115 -6.40 -4.92 16.70
C LYS A 115 -6.74 -3.46 16.40
N ARG A 116 -5.76 -2.56 16.38
CA ARG A 116 -5.97 -1.14 16.05
C ARG A 116 -5.59 -0.81 14.62
N LEU A 117 -4.88 -1.69 13.92
CA LEU A 117 -4.37 -1.40 12.58
C LEU A 117 -5.46 -1.61 11.53
N ILE A 118 -5.70 -0.56 10.76
CA ILE A 118 -6.55 -0.57 9.59
C ILE A 118 -5.68 -0.22 8.38
N PHE A 119 -5.77 -1.03 7.34
CA PHE A 119 -5.09 -0.75 6.09
C PHE A 119 -6.03 -0.08 5.10
N VAL A 120 -5.63 1.06 4.55
CA VAL A 120 -6.44 1.82 3.59
C VAL A 120 -5.85 1.66 2.19
N LEU A 121 -6.58 0.96 1.33
CA LEU A 121 -6.30 0.89 -0.09
C LEU A 121 -6.95 2.08 -0.77
N THR A 122 -6.17 2.94 -1.40
CA THR A 122 -6.71 4.10 -2.11
C THR A 122 -5.82 4.43 -3.31
N PRO A 123 -6.39 4.90 -4.42
CA PRO A 123 -5.58 5.30 -5.56
C PRO A 123 -4.68 6.49 -5.17
N PHE A 124 -3.46 6.52 -5.71
CA PHE A 124 -2.48 7.60 -5.48
C PHE A 124 -2.76 8.89 -6.27
N ASN A 125 -3.80 8.89 -7.10
CA ASN A 125 -4.17 10.07 -7.84
C ASN A 125 -4.62 11.19 -6.87
N PRO A 126 -4.12 12.43 -7.00
CA PRO A 126 -4.44 13.55 -6.10
C PRO A 126 -5.94 13.78 -5.89
N ARG A 127 -6.78 13.39 -6.85
CA ARG A 127 -8.24 13.46 -6.74
C ARG A 127 -8.81 12.69 -5.55
N PHE A 128 -8.14 11.62 -5.11
CA PHE A 128 -8.60 10.75 -4.01
C PHE A 128 -7.86 11.00 -2.70
N GLU A 129 -6.89 11.91 -2.68
CA GLU A 129 -6.11 12.24 -1.49
C GLU A 129 -7.01 12.80 -0.37
N LYS A 130 -8.00 13.62 -0.73
CA LYS A 130 -8.99 14.13 0.21
C LYS A 130 -9.81 13.01 0.85
N ASP A 131 -10.23 12.02 0.05
CA ASP A 131 -10.99 10.87 0.55
C ASP A 131 -10.15 10.06 1.54
N PHE A 132 -8.86 9.86 1.26
CA PHE A 132 -7.92 9.21 2.19
C PHE A 132 -7.82 9.94 3.54
N PHE A 133 -7.60 11.25 3.53
CA PHE A 133 -7.47 12.01 4.78
C PHE A 133 -8.74 11.97 5.63
N ILE A 134 -9.91 11.94 4.98
CA ILE A 134 -11.19 11.79 5.68
C ILE A 134 -11.30 10.42 6.33
N ILE A 135 -10.94 9.35 5.61
CA ILE A 135 -10.92 7.99 6.15
C ILE A 135 -10.00 7.94 7.36
N LYS A 136 -8.75 8.41 7.22
CA LYS A 136 -7.75 8.42 8.29
C LYS A 136 -8.26 9.13 9.53
N LYS A 137 -8.76 10.36 9.38
CA LYS A 137 -9.37 11.13 10.48
C LYS A 137 -10.53 10.37 11.14
N THR A 138 -11.41 9.76 10.34
CA THR A 138 -12.55 8.99 10.86
C THR A 138 -12.10 7.78 11.67
N CYS A 139 -11.04 7.08 11.23
CA CYS A 139 -10.42 5.99 11.99
C CYS A 139 -9.85 6.48 13.33
N ASP A 140 -9.10 7.58 13.28
CA ASP A 140 -8.43 8.14 14.45
C ASP A 140 -9.44 8.55 15.53
N GLU A 141 -10.58 9.13 15.12
CA GLU A 141 -11.70 9.49 16.03
C GLU A 141 -12.32 8.29 16.75
N VAL A 142 -12.22 7.08 16.19
CA VAL A 142 -12.69 5.84 16.83
C VAL A 142 -11.56 5.05 17.49
N GLY A 143 -10.36 5.64 17.61
CA GLY A 143 -9.20 5.03 18.28
C GLY A 143 -8.48 3.97 17.46
N LEU A 144 -8.68 3.95 16.13
CA LEU A 144 -8.00 3.05 15.20
C LEU A 144 -6.86 3.77 14.49
N ARG A 145 -5.79 3.04 14.17
CA ARG A 145 -4.63 3.53 13.42
C ARG A 145 -4.77 3.16 11.96
N CYS A 146 -5.02 4.15 11.11
CA CYS A 146 -5.13 3.98 9.67
C CYS A 146 -3.77 4.24 8.98
N VAL A 147 -3.32 3.27 8.17
CA VAL A 147 -2.09 3.37 7.36
C VAL A 147 -2.40 3.19 5.88
N ARG A 148 -1.62 3.85 5.02
CA ARG A 148 -1.63 3.67 3.56
C ARG A 148 -0.28 3.11 3.12
N GLY A 149 -0.29 2.35 2.03
CA GLY A 149 0.87 1.60 1.53
C GLY A 149 2.03 2.44 1.01
N ASP A 150 2.02 3.76 1.16
CA ASP A 150 3.07 4.72 0.80
C ASP A 150 3.56 5.58 1.98
N GLU A 151 2.87 5.55 3.14
CA GLU A 151 3.25 6.36 4.31
C GLU A 151 4.51 5.82 5.03
N GLU A 152 4.93 4.59 4.72
CA GLU A 152 6.15 3.99 5.29
C GLU A 152 7.29 3.94 4.27
N PHE A 153 8.46 4.47 4.66
CA PHE A 153 9.67 4.45 3.83
C PHE A 153 10.22 3.02 3.73
N PHE A 154 10.00 2.35 2.61
CA PHE A 154 10.32 0.93 2.46
C PHE A 154 11.79 0.65 2.11
N SER A 155 12.54 -0.07 2.94
CA SER A 155 13.90 -0.54 2.60
C SER A 155 13.92 -1.85 1.79
N SER A 156 12.78 -2.53 1.62
CA SER A 156 12.65 -3.86 0.97
C SER A 156 11.63 -3.88 -0.19
N ASP A 157 11.34 -5.08 -0.71
CA ASP A 157 10.33 -5.31 -1.77
C ASP A 157 8.94 -4.80 -1.34
N ILE A 158 8.36 -3.93 -2.17
CA ILE A 158 7.11 -3.20 -1.91
C ILE A 158 5.96 -4.18 -1.71
N PHE A 159 5.89 -5.24 -2.53
CA PHE A 159 4.80 -6.20 -2.45
C PHE A 159 4.81 -6.98 -1.14
N SER A 160 5.98 -7.48 -0.75
CA SER A 160 6.17 -8.20 0.52
C SER A 160 5.75 -7.36 1.74
N GLN A 161 5.95 -6.03 1.70
CA GLN A 161 5.52 -5.14 2.78
C GLN A 161 4.03 -4.85 2.78
N ILE A 162 3.44 -4.59 1.61
CA ILE A 162 1.98 -4.43 1.47
C ILE A 162 1.28 -5.68 1.98
N LEU A 163 1.78 -6.87 1.58
CA LEU A 163 1.25 -8.14 2.05
C LEU A 163 1.35 -8.27 3.57
N ARG A 164 2.46 -7.85 4.18
CA ARG A 164 2.63 -7.83 5.64
C ARG A 164 1.59 -6.94 6.31
N ILE A 165 1.35 -5.75 5.79
CA ILE A 165 0.35 -4.82 6.33
C ILE A 165 -1.07 -5.41 6.18
N ILE A 166 -1.40 -6.01 5.04
CA ILE A 166 -2.69 -6.71 4.84
C ILE A 166 -2.86 -7.79 5.92
N VAL A 167 -1.85 -8.63 6.09
CA VAL A 167 -1.84 -9.76 7.04
C VAL A 167 -1.93 -9.29 8.50
N GLN A 168 -1.27 -8.21 8.87
CA GLN A 168 -1.29 -7.65 10.22
C GLN A 168 -2.55 -6.81 10.52
N SER A 169 -3.18 -6.26 9.49
CA SER A 169 -4.37 -5.42 9.66
C SER A 169 -5.56 -6.22 10.20
N ARG A 170 -6.33 -5.58 11.08
CA ARG A 170 -7.62 -6.10 11.56
C ARG A 170 -8.67 -6.04 10.47
N LEU A 171 -8.64 -4.98 9.66
CA LEU A 171 -9.65 -4.66 8.66
C LEU A 171 -9.00 -3.83 7.55
N VAL A 172 -9.45 -4.05 6.32
CA VAL A 172 -9.03 -3.29 5.14
C VAL A 172 -10.16 -2.38 4.68
N ILE A 173 -9.90 -1.10 4.45
CA ILE A 173 -10.83 -0.16 3.81
C ILE A 173 -10.33 0.09 2.40
N ALA A 174 -11.17 -0.17 1.39
CA ALA A 174 -10.80 -0.02 -0.01
C ALA A 174 -11.62 1.07 -0.70
N ASN A 175 -10.96 2.14 -1.12
CA ASN A 175 -11.50 3.15 -2.02
C ASN A 175 -11.40 2.65 -3.46
N ILE A 176 -12.49 2.05 -3.95
CA ILE A 176 -12.56 1.44 -5.28
C ILE A 176 -12.95 2.44 -6.37
N ASN A 177 -12.98 3.74 -6.07
CA ASN A 177 -13.20 4.77 -7.07
C ASN A 177 -12.14 4.71 -8.16
N GLY A 178 -12.57 4.93 -9.40
CA GLY A 178 -11.62 5.05 -10.50
C GLY A 178 -10.98 3.75 -10.97
N ARG A 179 -11.37 2.59 -10.40
CA ARG A 179 -10.95 1.25 -10.83
C ARG A 179 -9.43 1.08 -10.86
N ASN A 180 -8.74 1.61 -9.85
CA ASN A 180 -7.29 1.51 -9.78
C ASN A 180 -6.86 0.02 -9.69
N PRO A 181 -6.04 -0.48 -10.63
CA PRO A 181 -5.69 -1.90 -10.70
C PRO A 181 -4.91 -2.38 -9.48
N ASN A 182 -4.09 -1.52 -8.86
CA ASN A 182 -3.35 -1.87 -7.65
C ASN A 182 -4.30 -2.06 -6.47
N VAL A 183 -5.25 -1.12 -6.27
CA VAL A 183 -6.28 -1.25 -5.24
C VAL A 183 -7.11 -2.51 -5.42
N LEU A 184 -7.50 -2.84 -6.67
CA LEU A 184 -8.27 -4.05 -6.97
C LEU A 184 -7.46 -5.33 -6.71
N TYR A 185 -6.17 -5.33 -7.05
CA TYR A 185 -5.27 -6.44 -6.81
C TYR A 185 -5.06 -6.69 -5.31
N GLU A 186 -4.74 -5.65 -4.55
CA GLU A 186 -4.56 -5.70 -3.09
C GLU A 186 -5.87 -6.10 -2.38
N LEU A 187 -7.01 -5.61 -2.87
CA LEU A 187 -8.33 -5.99 -2.38
C LEU A 187 -8.59 -7.49 -2.62
N GLY A 188 -8.27 -7.99 -3.81
CA GLY A 188 -8.41 -9.42 -4.13
C GLY A 188 -7.57 -10.30 -3.21
N ILE A 189 -6.33 -9.88 -2.90
CA ILE A 189 -5.47 -10.57 -1.94
C ILE A 189 -6.09 -10.54 -0.54
N ALA A 190 -6.55 -9.38 -0.07
CA ALA A 190 -7.17 -9.25 1.24
C ALA A 190 -8.39 -10.18 1.38
N GLN A 191 -9.25 -10.22 0.35
CA GLN A 191 -10.41 -11.11 0.30
C GLN A 191 -10.02 -12.59 0.27
N ALA A 192 -8.99 -12.96 -0.50
CA ALA A 192 -8.49 -14.33 -0.56
C ALA A 192 -7.88 -14.79 0.78
N LEU A 193 -7.37 -13.87 1.58
CA LEU A 193 -6.87 -14.10 2.94
C LEU A 193 -7.96 -14.00 4.01
N ASP A 194 -9.23 -13.92 3.61
CA ASP A 194 -10.40 -13.77 4.48
C ASP A 194 -10.30 -12.56 5.44
N LYS A 195 -9.64 -11.48 4.97
CA LYS A 195 -9.57 -10.24 5.74
C LYS A 195 -10.92 -9.54 5.66
N PRO A 196 -11.45 -9.04 6.78
CA PRO A 196 -12.59 -8.13 6.75
C PRO A 196 -12.28 -6.95 5.82
N THR A 197 -13.23 -6.60 4.95
CA THR A 197 -13.08 -5.48 4.02
C THR A 197 -14.29 -4.55 4.06
N ILE A 198 -14.09 -3.24 4.15
CA ILE A 198 -15.10 -2.22 3.87
C ILE A 198 -14.78 -1.58 2.52
N LEU A 199 -15.71 -1.69 1.58
CA LEU A 199 -15.58 -1.09 0.26
C LEU A 199 -16.27 0.28 0.25
N ILE A 200 -15.63 1.30 -0.31
CA ILE A 200 -16.22 2.64 -0.46
C ILE A 200 -16.16 3.09 -1.92
N THR A 201 -17.22 3.74 -2.40
CA THR A 201 -17.29 4.26 -3.78
C THR A 201 -18.24 5.47 -3.87
N LYS A 202 -17.94 6.41 -4.77
CA LYS A 202 -18.85 7.46 -5.23
C LYS A 202 -19.63 7.03 -6.48
N THR A 203 -19.04 6.16 -7.30
CA THR A 203 -19.59 5.77 -8.60
C THR A 203 -19.78 4.25 -8.71
N PRO A 204 -20.81 3.68 -8.05
CA PRO A 204 -21.04 2.23 -8.04
C PRO A 204 -21.33 1.65 -9.43
N ASN A 205 -21.86 2.46 -10.35
CA ASN A 205 -22.19 2.03 -11.71
C ASN A 205 -20.95 1.70 -12.55
N ASP A 206 -19.81 2.34 -12.26
CA ASP A 206 -18.58 2.20 -13.04
C ASP A 206 -17.74 0.99 -12.63
N LEU A 207 -18.12 0.31 -11.54
CA LEU A 207 -17.36 -0.81 -10.97
C LEU A 207 -17.42 -2.08 -11.85
N PRO A 208 -16.38 -2.94 -11.78
CA PRO A 208 -16.45 -4.31 -12.32
C PRO A 208 -17.63 -5.11 -11.75
N ILE A 209 -18.17 -6.04 -12.53
CA ILE A 209 -19.35 -6.84 -12.15
C ILE A 209 -19.12 -7.61 -10.85
N ASP A 210 -17.92 -8.17 -10.67
CA ASP A 210 -17.54 -8.93 -9.48
C ASP A 210 -17.67 -8.14 -8.17
N LEU A 211 -17.51 -6.81 -8.25
CA LEU A 211 -17.66 -5.93 -7.10
C LEU A 211 -19.09 -5.42 -6.93
N LYS A 212 -19.92 -5.45 -7.98
CA LYS A 212 -21.32 -5.01 -7.90
C LYS A 212 -22.18 -5.93 -7.03
N SER A 213 -21.81 -7.19 -6.90
CA SER A 213 -22.48 -8.15 -6.00
C SER A 213 -22.06 -8.02 -4.54
N LYS A 214 -21.00 -7.24 -4.25
CA LYS A 214 -20.49 -7.02 -2.89
C LYS A 214 -21.19 -5.82 -2.24
N ARG A 215 -21.20 -5.81 -0.90
CA ARG A 215 -21.68 -4.65 -0.13
C ARG A 215 -20.60 -3.57 -0.12
N PHE A 216 -20.95 -2.37 -0.55
CA PHE A 216 -20.10 -1.18 -0.50
C PHE A 216 -20.87 0.02 0.04
N LEU A 217 -20.15 0.95 0.67
CA LEU A 217 -20.66 2.23 1.10
C LEU A 217 -20.64 3.19 -0.10
N VAL A 218 -21.83 3.61 -0.53
CA VAL A 218 -21.98 4.63 -1.58
C VAL A 218 -22.12 5.98 -0.91
N TYR A 219 -21.16 6.87 -1.14
CA TYR A 219 -21.16 8.21 -0.56
C TYR A 219 -21.22 9.29 -1.63
N ASN A 220 -21.99 10.34 -1.37
CA ASN A 220 -22.14 11.47 -2.31
C ASN A 220 -21.13 12.58 -2.06
N ASP A 221 -20.83 12.83 -0.78
CA ASP A 221 -19.90 13.85 -0.35
C ASP A 221 -19.06 13.41 0.87
N ASN A 222 -18.22 14.31 1.33
CA ASN A 222 -17.26 14.05 2.39
C ASN A 222 -17.90 13.86 3.77
N GLN A 223 -19.02 14.54 4.06
CA GLN A 223 -19.73 14.40 5.32
C GLN A 223 -20.46 13.05 5.36
N ASP A 224 -21.08 12.68 4.24
CA ASP A 224 -21.72 11.39 4.04
C ASP A 224 -20.72 10.24 4.26
N LEU A 225 -19.51 10.36 3.69
CA LEU A 225 -18.42 9.39 3.92
C LEU A 225 -18.10 9.19 5.40
N VAL A 226 -17.96 10.29 6.17
CA VAL A 226 -17.66 10.21 7.60
C VAL A 226 -18.76 9.46 8.36
N VAL A 227 -20.02 9.84 8.13
CA VAL A 227 -21.17 9.25 8.83
C VAL A 227 -21.31 7.77 8.51
N MET A 228 -21.25 7.41 7.22
CA MET A 228 -21.36 6.03 6.78
C MET A 228 -20.20 5.17 7.27
N LEU A 229 -18.97 5.65 7.13
CA LEU A 229 -17.79 4.90 7.53
C LEU A 229 -17.77 4.68 9.05
N LYS A 230 -18.10 5.69 9.85
CA LYS A 230 -18.16 5.56 11.31
C LYS A 230 -19.19 4.52 11.74
N ARG A 231 -20.38 4.53 11.13
CA ARG A 231 -21.42 3.53 11.40
C ARG A 231 -20.94 2.12 11.07
N GLU A 232 -20.32 1.96 9.91
CA GLU A 232 -19.86 0.65 9.45
C GLU A 232 -18.67 0.14 10.27
N LEU A 233 -17.75 1.00 10.68
CA LEU A 233 -16.66 0.67 11.60
C LEU A 233 -17.22 0.16 12.93
N ILE A 234 -18.21 0.84 13.52
CA ILE A 234 -18.84 0.39 14.78
C ILE A 234 -19.44 -1.01 14.60
N ARG A 235 -20.15 -1.25 13.50
CA ARG A 235 -20.75 -2.55 13.19
C ARG A 235 -19.70 -3.66 13.10
N VAL A 236 -18.66 -3.45 12.28
CA VAL A 236 -17.61 -4.46 12.05
C VAL A 236 -16.74 -4.69 13.29
N LEU A 237 -16.54 -3.68 14.14
CA LEU A 237 -15.79 -3.84 15.38
C LEU A 237 -16.57 -4.55 16.49
N SER A 238 -17.92 -4.54 16.41
CA SER A 238 -18.80 -5.23 17.37
C SER A 238 -19.05 -6.71 17.08
N GLU A 239 -18.67 -7.17 15.88
CA GLU A 239 -18.72 -8.58 15.45
C GLU A 239 -17.45 -9.35 15.82
#